data_AF-A0A7W1XZJ1-F1
#
_entry.id   AF-A0A7W1XZJ1-F1
#
_cell.length_a   1.000
_cell.length_b   1.000
_cell.length_c   1.000
_cell.angle_alpha   90.00
_cell.angle_beta   90.00
_cell.angle_gamma   90.00
#
_symmetry.space_group_name_H-M   'P 1'
#
loop_
_entity.id
_entity.type
_entity.pdbx_description
1 polymer ?
#
loop_
_entity_poly.entity_id
_entity_poly.type
_entity_poly.pdbx_seq_one_letter_code
_entity_poly.pdbx_strand_id
1 'polypeptide(L)'
;ANADSLINVADPIALLEFLFAGGPLHCANAGDVNDDEVLDIADPVALLAHLFSGGSAPPAPGVCGVDPTAGDLCCDEGCEP
;
A
#
# COMPACT_ATOMS: atom_id res chain seq x y z
N ALA A 1 -4.01 -0.11 -2.04
CA ALA A 1 -3.59 1.28 -2.37
C ALA A 1 -4.66 2.16 -3.03
N ASN A 2 -5.60 1.66 -3.85
CA ASN A 2 -6.71 2.50 -4.39
C ASN A 2 -8.03 2.43 -3.55
N ALA A 3 -8.00 1.70 -2.43
CA ALA A 3 -9.13 1.46 -1.53
C ALA A 3 -10.34 0.70 -2.15
N ASP A 4 -10.14 -0.09 -3.21
CA ASP A 4 -11.20 -0.91 -3.81
C ASP A 4 -11.35 -2.33 -3.21
N SER A 5 -10.59 -2.63 -2.14
CA SER A 5 -10.52 -3.93 -1.46
C SER A 5 -9.98 -5.10 -2.31
N LEU A 6 -9.45 -4.81 -3.49
CA LEU A 6 -8.78 -5.79 -4.35
C LEU A 6 -7.30 -5.44 -4.43
N ILE A 7 -6.46 -6.46 -4.53
CA ILE A 7 -5.04 -6.28 -4.85
C ILE A 7 -4.88 -6.56 -6.34
N ASN A 8 -4.68 -5.50 -7.13
CA ASN A 8 -4.53 -5.62 -8.57
C ASN A 8 -3.59 -4.54 -9.14
N VAL A 9 -3.48 -4.46 -10.48
CA VAL A 9 -2.56 -3.52 -11.15
C VAL A 9 -2.91 -2.04 -10.94
N ALA A 10 -4.16 -1.72 -10.56
CA ALA A 10 -4.56 -0.36 -10.24
C ALA A 10 -3.89 0.17 -8.96
N ASP A 11 -3.51 -0.71 -8.02
CA ASP A 11 -2.84 -0.33 -6.78
C ASP A 11 -1.44 0.25 -6.97
N PRO A 12 -0.49 -0.41 -7.66
CA PRO A 12 0.82 0.18 -7.90
C PRO A 12 0.73 1.41 -8.80
N ILE A 13 -0.28 1.51 -9.67
CA ILE A 13 -0.52 2.74 -10.46
C ILE A 13 -0.91 3.89 -9.53
N ALA A 14 -1.85 3.69 -8.61
CA ALA A 14 -2.26 4.72 -7.65
C ALA A 14 -1.09 5.16 -6.76
N LEU A 15 -0.22 4.23 -6.33
CA LEU A 15 0.99 4.57 -5.57
C LEU A 15 1.97 5.43 -6.39
N LEU A 16 2.23 5.04 -7.64
CA LEU A 16 3.13 5.81 -8.51
C LEU A 16 2.55 7.20 -8.83
N GLU A 17 1.23 7.32 -8.99
CA GLU A 17 0.55 8.61 -9.15
C GLU A 17 0.68 9.48 -7.90
N PHE A 18 0.50 8.92 -6.71
CA PHE A 18 0.72 9.64 -5.45
C PHE A 18 2.17 10.14 -5.32
N LEU A 19 3.15 9.25 -5.53
CA LEU A 19 4.57 9.54 -5.32
C LEU A 19 5.14 10.58 -6.31
N PHE A 20 4.70 10.54 -7.59
CA PHE A 20 5.35 11.31 -8.64
C PHE A 20 4.44 12.29 -9.39
N ALA A 21 3.13 12.11 -9.31
CA ALA A 21 2.16 12.93 -10.05
C ALA A 21 1.25 13.76 -9.14
N GLY A 22 1.35 13.61 -7.81
CA GLY A 22 0.50 14.29 -6.84
C GLY A 22 -0.95 13.77 -6.85
N GLY A 23 -1.14 12.52 -7.27
CA GLY A 23 -2.42 11.82 -7.16
C GLY A 23 -2.85 11.61 -5.70
N PRO A 24 -4.13 11.38 -5.42
CA PRO A 24 -4.60 11.10 -4.07
C PRO A 24 -4.20 9.69 -3.64
N LEU A 25 -3.92 9.53 -2.34
CA LEU A 25 -3.80 8.23 -1.68
C LEU A 25 -4.73 8.20 -0.47
N HIS A 26 -5.68 7.27 -0.47
CA HIS A 26 -6.73 7.19 0.55
C HIS A 26 -6.30 6.45 1.82
N CYS A 27 -5.24 5.64 1.72
CA CYS A 27 -4.62 5.03 2.87
C CYS A 27 -3.13 4.88 2.67
N ALA A 28 -2.36 5.56 3.52
CA ALA A 28 -0.90 5.47 3.50
C ALA A 28 -0.42 4.09 3.99
N ASN A 29 -1.10 3.52 4.98
CA ASN A 29 -0.78 2.21 5.52
C ASN A 29 -0.95 1.09 4.47
N ALA A 30 -2.10 1.04 3.79
CA ALA A 30 -2.32 0.12 2.66
C ALA A 30 -1.51 0.47 1.39
N GLY A 31 -0.74 1.55 1.46
CA GLY A 31 0.24 1.94 0.45
C GLY A 31 1.66 1.51 0.78
N ASP A 32 1.95 1.26 2.06
CA ASP A 32 3.18 0.65 2.58
C ASP A 32 3.08 -0.87 2.40
N VAL A 33 3.47 -1.31 1.20
CA VAL A 33 3.32 -2.70 0.75
C VAL A 33 4.40 -3.60 1.34
N ASN A 34 5.56 -3.02 1.69
CA ASN A 34 6.66 -3.75 2.30
C ASN A 34 6.69 -3.67 3.84
N ASP A 35 5.74 -2.94 4.45
CA ASP A 35 5.50 -2.86 5.90
C ASP A 35 6.76 -2.35 6.63
N ASP A 36 7.34 -1.26 6.11
CA ASP A 36 8.55 -0.63 6.66
C ASP A 36 8.33 0.78 7.24
N GLU A 37 7.07 1.20 7.33
CA GLU A 37 6.57 2.52 7.73
C GLU A 37 7.00 3.67 6.81
N VAL A 38 7.57 3.37 5.64
CA VAL A 38 8.07 4.37 4.69
C VAL A 38 7.39 4.20 3.34
N LEU A 39 6.47 5.12 3.06
CA LEU A 39 5.80 5.17 1.77
C LEU A 39 6.75 5.72 0.68
N ASP A 40 7.33 4.84 -0.13
CA ASP A 40 8.27 5.19 -1.20
C ASP A 40 8.17 4.29 -2.45
N ILE A 41 9.20 4.32 -3.32
CA ILE A 41 9.21 3.56 -4.57
C ILE A 41 9.34 2.05 -4.38
N ALA A 42 9.79 1.59 -3.22
CA ALA A 42 9.87 0.18 -2.87
C ALA A 42 8.48 -0.46 -2.85
N ASP A 43 7.45 0.28 -2.44
CA ASP A 43 6.07 -0.22 -2.33
C ASP A 43 5.45 -0.69 -3.66
N PRO A 44 5.33 0.16 -4.70
CA PRO A 44 4.79 -0.28 -5.98
C PRO A 44 5.68 -1.34 -6.63
N VAL A 45 6.99 -1.34 -6.37
CA VAL A 45 7.91 -2.37 -6.88
C VAL A 45 7.64 -3.73 -6.23
N ALA A 46 7.49 -3.77 -4.90
CA ALA A 46 7.14 -4.98 -4.16
C ALA A 46 5.78 -5.53 -4.64
N LEU A 47 4.80 -4.65 -4.85
CA LEU A 47 3.49 -5.04 -5.32
C LEU A 47 3.50 -5.62 -6.74
N LEU A 48 4.23 -4.99 -7.66
CA LEU A 48 4.40 -5.49 -9.03
C LEU A 48 5.15 -6.83 -9.03
N ALA A 49 6.14 -7.01 -8.15
CA ALA A 49 6.85 -8.28 -8.01
C ALA A 49 5.91 -9.40 -7.52
N HIS A 50 5.02 -9.12 -6.58
CA HIS A 50 3.97 -10.06 -6.16
C HIS A 50 3.05 -10.44 -7.33
N LEU A 51 2.53 -9.44 -8.04
CA LEU A 51 1.53 -9.63 -9.11
C LEU A 51 2.07 -10.39 -10.33
N PHE A 52 3.33 -10.16 -10.72
CA PHE A 52 3.85 -10.64 -12.01
C PHE A 52 5.07 -11.55 -11.92
N SER A 53 5.80 -11.54 -10.80
CA SER A 53 7.06 -12.28 -10.66
C SER A 53 7.00 -13.39 -9.60
N GLY A 54 5.84 -13.62 -8.99
CA GLY A 54 5.69 -14.59 -7.92
C GLY A 54 6.41 -14.18 -6.63
N GLY A 55 6.59 -12.87 -6.42
CA GLY A 55 7.08 -12.34 -5.14
C GLY A 55 6.14 -12.68 -3.99
N SER A 56 6.66 -12.61 -2.76
CA SER A 56 5.88 -12.80 -1.55
C SER A 56 4.62 -11.93 -1.56
N ALA A 57 3.52 -12.46 -1.03
CA ALA A 57 2.34 -11.65 -0.80
C ALA A 57 2.68 -10.50 0.16
N PRO A 58 2.12 -9.29 -0.06
CA PRO A 58 2.25 -8.20 0.89
C PRO A 58 1.87 -8.64 2.30
N PRO A 59 2.57 -8.16 3.35
CA PRO A 59 2.13 -8.29 4.72
C PRO A 59 0.72 -7.70 4.92
N ALA A 60 0.08 -8.06 6.02
CA ALA A 60 -1.15 -7.38 6.41
C ALA A 60 -0.79 -5.97 6.93
N PRO A 61 -1.54 -4.92 6.56
CA PRO A 61 -2.78 -4.98 5.79
C PRO A 61 -2.55 -4.72 4.29
N GLY A 62 -2.62 -5.76 3.46
CA GLY A 62 -2.54 -5.64 1.99
C GLY A 62 -3.71 -4.88 1.34
N VAL A 63 -4.66 -4.37 2.13
CA VAL A 63 -5.81 -3.54 1.75
C VAL A 63 -6.05 -2.49 2.84
N CYS A 64 -6.89 -1.48 2.60
CA CYS A 64 -7.26 -0.54 3.67
C CYS A 64 -7.91 -1.31 4.82
N GLY A 65 -7.25 -1.32 5.97
CA GLY A 65 -7.65 -2.14 7.10
C GLY A 65 -6.74 -1.91 8.29
N VAL A 66 -7.06 -2.60 9.37
CA VAL A 66 -6.29 -2.58 10.61
C VAL A 66 -4.91 -3.18 10.35
N ASP A 67 -3.88 -2.43 10.72
CA ASP A 67 -2.50 -2.89 10.69
C ASP A 67 -2.14 -3.61 11.99
N PRO A 68 -1.75 -4.89 11.95
CA PRO A 68 -1.31 -5.62 13.13
C PRO A 68 0.11 -5.23 13.58
N THR A 69 0.87 -4.50 12.77
CA THR A 69 2.18 -3.97 13.14
C THR A 69 2.03 -2.59 13.80
N ALA A 70 3.04 -2.19 14.57
CA ALA A 70 3.05 -0.85 15.13
C ALA A 70 3.51 0.11 14.04
N GLY A 71 2.93 1.31 13.96
CA GLY A 71 3.41 2.35 13.05
C GLY A 71 2.59 3.63 13.10
N ASP A 72 3.12 4.68 12.47
CA ASP A 72 2.52 6.01 12.39
C ASP A 72 1.71 6.23 11.08
N LEU A 73 1.78 5.29 10.12
CA LEU A 73 1.03 5.36 8.87
C LEU A 73 -0.45 5.01 9.08
N CYS A 74 -1.32 5.85 8.53
CA CYS A 74 -2.76 5.79 8.77
C CYS A 74 -3.58 5.77 7.47
N CYS A 75 -4.78 5.20 7.55
CA CYS A 75 -5.82 5.46 6.56
C CYS A 75 -6.64 6.70 6.94
N ASP A 76 -7.32 7.32 5.97
CA ASP A 76 -8.27 8.42 6.22
C ASP A 76 -9.42 7.99 7.17
N GLU A 77 -9.78 6.70 7.17
CA GLU A 77 -10.80 6.10 8.06
C GLU A 77 -10.24 5.68 9.43
N GLY A 78 -8.96 5.96 9.71
CA GLY A 78 -8.33 5.79 11.02
C GLY A 78 -7.11 4.86 11.04
N CYS A 79 -6.30 5.03 12.08
CA CYS A 79 -5.20 4.14 12.47
C CYS A 79 -5.45 3.70 13.92
N GLU A 80 -6.28 2.68 14.08
CA GLU A 80 -6.35 1.94 15.34
C GLU A 80 -6.24 0.43 15.06
N PRO A 81 -5.56 -0.32 15.96
CA PRO A 81 -5.43 -1.77 15.93
C PRO A 81 -6.76 -2.51 16.20
#